data_AF-A0A1A3HAR7-F1
#
_entry.id   AF-A0A1A3HAR7-F1
#
_cell.length_a   1.000
_cell.length_b   1.000
_cell.length_c   1.000
_cell.angle_alpha   90.00
_cell.angle_beta   90.00
_cell.angle_gamma   90.00
#
_symmetry.space_group_name_H-M   'P 1'
#
loop_
_entity.id
_entity.type
_entity.pdbx_description
1 polymer ?
#
loop_
_entity_poly.entity_id
_entity_poly.type
_entity_poly.pdbx_seq_one_letter_code
_entity_poly.pdbx_strand_id
1 'polypeptide(L)'
;MDLKTALYALADIFMIVAGFTYGFKFIRNYQNYLLGLEWIIVASSGTNFLVYGLVGADESSPMFHAAFFLDAFSRSIGITVILVLGLMKVTHGYKPSIAVDIAVFGLAIVGGLVMSLFAEELGVAGAIFYVVMNVLTTLFLFYFAWRLWQIGAYGNAISVAVVTIAAAAIAGIYDFWHIPGDDQHHTIFYILALTTWAAQMTVYYYGYRALDRHTAQVPAEKAFVA
;
A
#
# COMPACT_ATOMS: atom_id res chain seq x y z
N MET A 1 6.02 -2.22 29.26
CA MET A 1 5.27 -1.89 28.03
C MET A 1 3.83 -2.31 28.26
N ASP A 2 2.88 -1.41 28.05
CA ASP A 2 1.45 -1.75 28.13
C ASP A 2 1.04 -2.64 26.94
N LEU A 3 -0.07 -3.38 27.06
CA LEU A 3 -0.57 -4.27 26.01
C LEU A 3 -0.84 -3.55 24.68
N LYS A 4 -1.41 -2.33 24.71
CA LYS A 4 -1.68 -1.54 23.50
C LYS A 4 -0.40 -1.16 22.79
N THR A 5 0.59 -0.65 23.52
CA THR A 5 1.92 -0.33 22.99
C THR A 5 2.59 -1.58 22.38
N ALA A 6 2.46 -2.74 23.03
CA ALA A 6 2.99 -4.00 22.52
C ALA A 6 2.32 -4.43 21.20
N LEU A 7 1.00 -4.28 21.10
CA LEU A 7 0.23 -4.60 19.90
C LEU A 7 0.54 -3.63 18.75
N TYR A 8 0.74 -2.34 19.05
CA TYR A 8 1.18 -1.35 18.08
C TYR A 8 2.53 -1.72 17.49
N ALA A 9 3.53 -1.98 18.34
CA ALA A 9 4.85 -2.39 17.89
C ALA A 9 4.82 -3.71 17.10
N LEU A 10 3.99 -4.67 17.50
CA LEU A 10 3.80 -5.92 16.77
C LEU A 10 3.18 -5.69 15.39
N ALA A 11 2.17 -4.83 15.28
CA ALA A 11 1.53 -4.48 14.02
C ALA A 11 2.51 -3.78 13.06
N ASP A 12 3.34 -2.88 13.58
CA ASP A 12 4.37 -2.18 12.81
C ASP A 12 5.45 -3.16 12.30
N ILE A 13 5.98 -4.01 13.19
CA ILE A 13 6.95 -5.05 12.81
C ILE A 13 6.34 -5.99 11.75
N PHE A 14 5.07 -6.36 11.88
CA PHE A 14 4.39 -7.18 10.89
C PHE A 14 4.32 -6.49 9.53
N MET A 15 3.98 -5.20 9.50
CA MET A 15 3.98 -4.38 8.28
C MET A 15 5.37 -4.28 7.66
N ILE A 16 6.40 -3.96 8.45
CA ILE A 16 7.80 -3.86 8.01
C ILE A 16 8.26 -5.18 7.37
N VAL A 17 8.04 -6.31 8.06
CA VAL A 17 8.43 -7.65 7.58
C VAL A 17 7.69 -7.98 6.29
N ALA A 18 6.38 -7.69 6.20
CA ALA A 18 5.60 -7.93 5.00
C ALA A 18 6.12 -7.07 3.83
N GLY A 19 6.36 -5.78 4.03
CA GLY A 19 6.82 -4.88 2.97
C GLY A 19 8.20 -5.25 2.43
N PHE A 20 9.20 -5.47 3.29
CA PHE A 20 10.52 -5.91 2.81
C PHE A 20 10.48 -7.29 2.15
N THR A 21 9.76 -8.25 2.74
CA THR A 21 9.68 -9.62 2.22
C THR A 21 9.01 -9.67 0.86
N TYR A 22 7.83 -9.06 0.72
CA TYR A 22 7.06 -9.13 -0.51
C TYR A 22 7.55 -8.13 -1.56
N GLY A 23 8.07 -6.98 -1.15
CA GLY A 23 8.75 -6.03 -2.03
C GLY A 23 9.96 -6.66 -2.72
N PHE A 24 10.84 -7.31 -1.96
CA PHE A 24 11.98 -8.03 -2.54
C PHE A 24 11.54 -9.19 -3.44
N LYS A 25 10.49 -9.93 -3.07
CA LYS A 25 9.93 -11.00 -3.91
C LYS A 25 9.34 -10.45 -5.22
N PHE A 26 8.72 -9.27 -5.21
CA PHE A 26 8.22 -8.62 -6.44
C PHE A 26 9.35 -8.30 -7.42
N ILE A 27 10.43 -7.71 -6.92
CA ILE A 27 11.62 -7.40 -7.72
C ILE A 27 12.26 -8.68 -8.23
N ARG A 28 12.62 -9.60 -7.32
CA ARG A 28 13.40 -10.81 -7.67
C ARG A 28 12.64 -11.74 -8.61
N ASN A 29 11.38 -12.04 -8.31
CA ASN A 29 10.67 -13.11 -9.01
C ASN A 29 9.92 -12.63 -10.24
N TYR A 30 9.50 -11.36 -10.28
CA TYR A 30 8.64 -10.85 -11.35
C TYR A 30 9.22 -9.63 -12.06
N GLN A 31 10.37 -9.08 -11.63
CA GLN A 31 10.92 -7.83 -12.17
C GLN A 31 9.85 -6.73 -12.20
N ASN A 32 9.05 -6.66 -11.13
CA ASN A 32 8.00 -5.65 -10.96
C ASN A 32 8.52 -4.61 -9.97
N TYR A 33 9.23 -3.61 -10.50
CA TYR A 33 9.89 -2.57 -9.70
C TYR A 33 8.88 -1.60 -9.09
N LEU A 34 7.75 -1.32 -9.78
CA LEU A 34 6.66 -0.50 -9.25
C LEU A 34 6.17 -1.04 -7.90
N LEU A 35 5.66 -2.29 -7.86
CA LEU A 35 5.17 -2.89 -6.62
C LEU A 35 6.30 -3.16 -5.62
N GLY A 36 7.46 -3.59 -6.14
CA GLY A 36 8.59 -3.95 -5.32
C GLY A 36 9.13 -2.80 -4.49
N LEU A 37 9.36 -1.65 -5.13
CA LEU A 37 9.86 -0.44 -4.46
C LEU A 37 8.80 0.19 -3.57
N GLU A 38 7.53 0.20 -4.00
CA GLU A 38 6.43 0.71 -3.18
C GLU A 38 6.33 -0.02 -1.83
N TRP A 39 6.39 -1.36 -1.85
CA TRP A 39 6.37 -2.16 -0.61
C TRP A 39 7.55 -1.85 0.31
N ILE A 40 8.72 -1.60 -0.28
CA ILE A 40 9.93 -1.22 0.45
C ILE A 40 9.79 0.18 1.03
N ILE A 41 9.14 1.11 0.34
CA ILE A 41 8.85 2.47 0.81
C ILE A 41 7.91 2.41 2.02
N VAL A 42 6.82 1.64 1.95
CA VAL A 42 5.90 1.42 3.09
C VAL A 42 6.64 0.81 4.28
N ALA A 43 7.48 -0.21 4.07
CA ALA A 43 8.29 -0.79 5.15
C ALA A 43 9.32 0.19 5.72
N SER A 44 9.90 1.05 4.87
CA SER A 44 10.85 2.08 5.30
C SER A 44 10.15 3.16 6.12
N SER A 45 8.91 3.51 5.78
CA SER A 45 8.07 4.40 6.59
C SER A 45 7.85 3.82 7.99
N GLY A 46 7.36 2.58 8.08
CA GLY A 46 7.19 1.89 9.37
C GLY A 46 8.49 1.78 10.17
N THR A 47 9.61 1.49 9.51
CA THR A 47 10.92 1.42 10.19
C THR A 47 11.30 2.76 10.81
N ASN A 48 11.05 3.88 10.13
CA ASN A 48 11.31 5.21 10.68
C ASN A 48 10.38 5.51 11.86
N PHE A 49 9.09 5.16 11.78
CA PHE A 49 8.15 5.28 12.90
C PHE A 49 8.56 4.44 14.11
N LEU A 50 8.95 3.18 13.89
CA LEU A 50 9.40 2.30 14.97
C LEU A 50 10.62 2.87 15.69
N VAL A 51 11.64 3.29 14.94
CA VAL A 51 12.86 3.82 15.55
C VAL A 51 12.61 5.18 16.21
N TYR A 52 11.80 6.05 15.59
CA TYR A 52 11.31 7.28 16.21
C TYR A 52 10.70 7.02 17.59
N GLY A 53 9.77 6.05 17.68
CA GLY A 53 9.12 5.67 18.94
C GLY A 53 10.07 5.02 19.95
N LEU A 54 11.01 4.18 19.50
CA LEU A 54 11.98 3.50 20.39
C LEU A 54 13.02 4.46 20.98
N VAL A 55 13.44 5.47 20.23
CA VAL A 55 14.42 6.46 20.69
C VAL A 55 13.76 7.55 21.53
N GLY A 56 12.42 7.69 21.46
CA GLY A 56 11.70 8.75 22.15
C GLY A 56 12.05 10.13 21.61
N ALA A 57 12.30 10.21 20.30
CA ALA A 57 12.57 11.48 19.62
C ALA A 57 11.30 12.33 19.55
N ASP A 58 11.45 13.62 19.28
CA ASP A 58 10.33 14.54 19.07
C ASP A 58 9.96 14.69 17.58
N GLU A 59 8.83 15.35 17.32
CA GLU A 59 8.29 15.56 15.98
C GLU A 59 9.16 16.45 15.08
N SER A 60 10.21 17.09 15.63
CA SER A 60 11.22 17.81 14.83
C SER A 60 12.32 16.89 14.29
N SER A 61 12.30 15.61 14.68
CA SER A 61 13.33 14.66 14.29
C SER A 61 13.26 14.31 12.79
N PRO A 62 14.41 14.09 12.14
CA PRO A 62 14.45 13.65 10.74
C PRO A 62 13.69 12.34 10.51
N MET A 63 13.58 11.49 11.53
CA MET A 63 12.89 10.20 11.46
C MET A 63 11.38 10.38 11.34
N PHE A 64 10.82 11.30 12.13
CA PHE A 64 9.40 11.66 12.05
C PHE A 64 9.07 12.24 10.68
N HIS A 65 9.85 13.22 10.21
CA HIS A 65 9.64 13.82 8.89
C HIS A 65 9.76 12.81 7.74
N ALA A 66 10.74 11.90 7.82
CA ALA A 66 10.89 10.84 6.82
C ALA A 66 9.69 9.89 6.83
N ALA A 67 9.24 9.43 8.00
CA ALA A 67 8.10 8.55 8.12
C ALA A 67 6.81 9.19 7.58
N PHE A 68 6.56 10.45 7.97
CA PHE A 68 5.41 11.22 7.52
C PHE A 68 5.42 11.45 6.00
N PHE A 69 6.57 11.82 5.43
CA PHE A 69 6.73 11.96 3.99
C PHE A 69 6.48 10.65 3.23
N LEU A 70 7.03 9.53 3.70
CA LEU A 70 6.87 8.23 3.03
C LEU A 70 5.43 7.70 3.15
N ASP A 71 4.74 7.95 4.27
CA ASP A 71 3.30 7.66 4.39
C ASP A 71 2.48 8.50 3.40
N ALA A 72 2.74 9.81 3.34
CA ALA A 72 2.07 10.72 2.42
C ALA A 72 2.32 10.36 0.95
N PHE A 73 3.55 9.99 0.61
CA PHE A 73 3.94 9.45 -0.70
C PHE A 73 3.08 8.22 -1.06
N SER A 74 2.98 7.27 -0.13
CA SER A 74 2.31 5.99 -0.36
C SER A 74 0.79 6.18 -0.51
N ARG A 75 0.19 6.99 0.36
CA ARG A 75 -1.26 7.29 0.33
C ARG A 75 -1.67 8.13 -0.87
N SER A 76 -0.79 9.01 -1.35
CA SER A 76 -1.09 9.88 -2.49
C SER A 76 -1.04 9.11 -3.80
N ILE A 77 0.16 8.65 -4.21
CA ILE A 77 0.43 8.11 -5.54
C ILE A 77 1.01 6.68 -5.49
N GLY A 78 1.65 6.28 -4.39
CA GLY A 78 2.29 4.98 -4.24
C GLY A 78 1.32 3.79 -4.27
N ILE A 79 0.61 3.55 -3.18
CA ILE A 79 -0.39 2.48 -3.06
C ILE A 79 -1.66 2.76 -3.89
N THR A 80 -1.66 3.81 -4.70
CA THR A 80 -2.74 4.17 -5.59
C THR A 80 -2.31 3.95 -7.04
N VAL A 81 -1.63 4.90 -7.65
CA VAL A 81 -1.20 4.86 -9.05
C VAL A 81 -0.11 3.83 -9.27
N ILE A 82 0.96 3.80 -8.46
CA ILE A 82 2.05 2.83 -8.60
C ILE A 82 1.52 1.41 -8.41
N LEU A 83 0.64 1.20 -7.41
CA LEU A 83 -0.03 -0.08 -7.20
C LEU A 83 -0.84 -0.52 -8.43
N VAL A 84 -1.72 0.35 -8.95
CA VAL A 84 -2.55 0.03 -10.10
C VAL A 84 -1.69 -0.33 -11.31
N LEU A 85 -0.70 0.50 -11.65
CA LEU A 85 0.21 0.24 -12.77
C LEU A 85 1.01 -1.05 -12.59
N GLY A 86 1.45 -1.33 -11.37
CA GLY A 86 2.14 -2.56 -11.03
C GLY A 86 1.26 -3.81 -11.20
N LEU A 87 -0.02 -3.73 -10.83
CA LEU A 87 -1.00 -4.81 -11.01
C LEU A 87 -1.50 -4.92 -12.46
N MET A 88 -1.43 -3.85 -13.26
CA MET A 88 -1.73 -3.89 -14.70
C MET A 88 -0.84 -4.87 -15.47
N LYS A 89 0.34 -5.20 -14.94
CA LYS A 89 1.20 -6.25 -15.50
C LYS A 89 0.52 -7.61 -15.59
N VAL A 90 -0.21 -8.02 -14.56
CA VAL A 90 -0.89 -9.34 -14.52
C VAL A 90 -2.36 -9.28 -14.91
N THR A 91 -2.99 -8.11 -14.85
CA THR A 91 -4.39 -7.96 -15.25
C THR A 91 -4.55 -7.63 -16.74
N HIS A 92 -3.65 -6.81 -17.29
CA HIS A 92 -3.72 -6.26 -18.65
C HIS A 92 -2.49 -6.59 -19.51
N GLY A 93 -1.47 -7.28 -18.97
CA GLY A 93 -0.22 -7.54 -19.69
C GLY A 93 0.65 -6.29 -19.87
N TYR A 94 0.38 -5.23 -19.11
CA TYR A 94 1.09 -3.95 -19.24
C TYR A 94 2.57 -4.09 -18.83
N LYS A 95 3.46 -3.54 -19.66
CA LYS A 95 4.89 -3.50 -19.40
C LYS A 95 5.33 -2.03 -19.40
N PRO A 96 5.38 -1.37 -18.23
CA PRO A 96 5.82 0.01 -18.18
C PRO A 96 7.26 0.12 -18.68
N SER A 97 7.56 1.22 -19.37
CA SER A 97 8.94 1.56 -19.70
C SER A 97 9.63 2.14 -18.46
N ILE A 98 10.96 2.10 -18.44
CA ILE A 98 11.76 2.72 -17.37
C ILE A 98 11.41 4.21 -17.20
N ALA A 99 11.10 4.91 -18.30
CA ALA A 99 10.68 6.30 -18.24
C ALA A 99 9.35 6.48 -17.49
N VAL A 100 8.38 5.58 -17.68
CA VAL A 100 7.11 5.60 -16.93
C VAL A 100 7.36 5.30 -15.46
N ASP A 101 8.19 4.30 -15.14
CA ASP A 101 8.52 3.98 -13.76
C ASP A 101 9.14 5.20 -13.05
N ILE A 102 10.15 5.82 -13.65
CA ILE A 102 10.79 7.04 -13.10
C ILE A 102 9.78 8.18 -12.97
N ALA A 103 8.94 8.41 -13.98
CA ALA A 103 7.97 9.51 -13.96
C ALA A 103 6.93 9.34 -12.86
N VAL A 104 6.43 8.13 -12.63
CA VAL A 104 5.41 7.87 -11.60
C VAL A 104 6.02 7.94 -10.21
N PHE A 105 7.24 7.42 -10.00
CA PHE A 105 7.96 7.62 -8.73
C PHE A 105 8.26 9.10 -8.49
N GLY A 106 8.66 9.86 -9.53
CA GLY A 106 8.85 11.31 -9.44
C GLY A 106 7.57 12.04 -9.07
N LEU A 107 6.43 11.69 -9.68
CA LEU A 107 5.13 12.23 -9.34
C LEU A 107 4.75 11.91 -7.88
N ALA A 108 5.04 10.70 -7.42
CA ALA A 108 4.79 10.30 -6.05
C ALA A 108 5.69 11.03 -5.04
N ILE A 109 6.95 11.32 -5.38
CA ILE A 109 7.83 12.19 -4.57
C ILE A 109 7.22 13.58 -4.45
N VAL A 110 6.82 14.18 -5.57
CA VAL A 110 6.18 15.52 -5.56
C VAL A 110 4.89 15.49 -4.76
N GLY A 111 4.05 14.47 -4.95
CA GLY A 111 2.81 14.27 -4.19
C GLY A 111 3.08 14.17 -2.69
N GLY A 112 4.01 13.30 -2.27
CA GLY A 112 4.40 13.15 -0.87
C GLY A 112 4.97 14.45 -0.28
N LEU A 113 5.79 15.20 -1.03
CA LEU A 113 6.35 16.48 -0.58
C LEU A 113 5.26 17.54 -0.41
N VAL A 114 4.36 17.67 -1.39
CA VAL A 114 3.25 18.63 -1.31
C VAL A 114 2.34 18.29 -0.14
N MET A 115 1.97 17.02 0.01
CA MET A 115 1.08 16.57 1.06
C MET A 115 1.71 16.66 2.45
N SER A 116 3.04 16.55 2.57
CA SER A 116 3.74 16.64 3.86
C SER A 116 4.08 18.07 4.26
N LEU A 117 4.58 18.90 3.32
CA LEU A 117 5.02 20.26 3.59
C LEU A 117 3.85 21.25 3.73
N PHE A 118 2.73 20.97 3.06
CA PHE A 118 1.54 21.83 3.07
C PHE A 118 0.36 21.16 3.79
N ALA A 119 0.62 20.26 4.75
CA ALA A 119 -0.42 19.49 5.41
C ALA A 119 -1.45 20.39 6.13
N GLU A 120 -1.00 21.46 6.78
CA GLU A 120 -1.86 22.43 7.47
C GLU A 120 -2.70 23.25 6.49
N GLU A 121 -2.10 23.73 5.40
CA GLU A 121 -2.76 24.55 4.38
C GLU A 121 -3.76 23.75 3.54
N LEU A 122 -3.44 22.48 3.26
CA LEU A 122 -4.32 21.59 2.53
C LEU A 122 -5.51 21.14 3.39
N GLY A 123 -5.28 20.90 4.68
CA GLY A 123 -6.30 20.49 5.65
C GLY A 123 -7.29 19.47 5.10
N VAL A 124 -8.58 19.82 5.09
CA VAL A 124 -9.66 18.95 4.60
C VAL A 124 -9.53 18.63 3.10
N ALA A 125 -8.97 19.53 2.28
CA ALA A 125 -8.78 19.27 0.85
C ALA A 125 -7.78 18.13 0.63
N GLY A 126 -6.72 18.09 1.43
CA GLY A 126 -5.74 16.99 1.42
C GLY A 126 -6.35 15.65 1.84
N ALA A 127 -7.16 15.66 2.91
CA ALA A 127 -7.91 14.48 3.36
C ALA A 127 -8.87 13.94 2.28
N ILE A 128 -9.64 14.84 1.63
CA ILE A 128 -10.52 14.47 0.52
C ILE A 128 -9.72 13.85 -0.63
N PHE A 129 -8.56 14.43 -0.97
CA PHE A 129 -7.69 13.89 -2.01
C PHE A 129 -7.28 12.44 -1.70
N TYR A 130 -6.82 12.15 -0.48
CA TYR A 130 -6.46 10.78 -0.09
C TYR A 130 -7.64 9.81 -0.21
N VAL A 131 -8.84 10.21 0.21
CA VAL A 131 -10.04 9.37 0.08
C VAL A 131 -10.41 9.15 -1.38
N VAL A 132 -10.36 10.17 -2.23
CA VAL A 132 -10.64 10.03 -3.67
C VAL A 132 -9.66 9.05 -4.30
N MET A 133 -8.37 9.19 -4.03
CA MET A 133 -7.35 8.28 -4.54
C MET A 133 -7.57 6.85 -4.03
N ASN A 134 -7.94 6.67 -2.76
CA ASN A 134 -8.27 5.37 -2.19
C ASN A 134 -9.52 4.74 -2.84
N VAL A 135 -10.58 5.51 -3.08
CA VAL A 135 -11.81 5.03 -3.74
C VAL A 135 -11.51 4.55 -5.16
N LEU A 136 -10.80 5.34 -5.95
CA LEU A 136 -10.42 4.96 -7.32
C LEU A 136 -9.58 3.68 -7.32
N THR A 137 -8.63 3.57 -6.40
CA THR A 137 -7.79 2.38 -6.23
C THR A 137 -8.63 1.17 -5.80
N THR A 138 -9.56 1.36 -4.87
CA THR A 138 -10.48 0.31 -4.38
C THR A 138 -11.32 -0.28 -5.50
N LEU A 139 -11.83 0.54 -6.41
CA LEU A 139 -12.57 0.07 -7.59
C LEU A 139 -11.69 -0.84 -8.46
N PHE A 140 -10.44 -0.45 -8.70
CA PHE A 140 -9.50 -1.28 -9.45
C PHE A 140 -9.15 -2.58 -8.70
N LEU A 141 -9.02 -2.54 -7.37
CA LEU A 141 -8.71 -3.70 -6.56
C LEU A 141 -9.87 -4.71 -6.52
N PHE A 142 -11.13 -4.25 -6.56
CA PHE A 142 -12.27 -5.14 -6.77
C PHE A 142 -12.26 -5.77 -8.15
N TYR A 143 -11.88 -5.01 -9.19
CA TYR A 143 -11.65 -5.58 -10.51
C TYR A 143 -10.53 -6.65 -10.47
N PHE A 144 -9.42 -6.40 -9.78
CA PHE A 144 -8.34 -7.38 -9.58
C PHE A 144 -8.82 -8.63 -8.83
N ALA A 145 -9.63 -8.48 -7.78
CA ALA A 145 -10.29 -9.58 -7.08
C ALA A 145 -11.21 -10.37 -8.03
N TRP A 146 -11.98 -9.69 -8.86
CA TRP A 146 -12.83 -10.32 -9.86
C TRP A 146 -12.00 -11.10 -10.90
N ARG A 147 -10.85 -10.59 -11.36
CA ARG A 147 -9.93 -11.32 -12.25
C ARG A 147 -9.42 -12.61 -11.60
N LEU A 148 -9.10 -12.56 -10.30
CA LEU A 148 -8.71 -13.76 -9.53
C LEU A 148 -9.86 -14.77 -9.45
N TRP A 149 -11.09 -14.29 -9.26
CA TRP A 149 -12.27 -15.14 -9.24
C TRP A 149 -12.47 -15.87 -10.58
N GLN A 150 -12.29 -15.17 -11.70
CA GLN A 150 -12.46 -15.73 -13.06
C GLN A 150 -11.49 -16.89 -13.35
N ILE A 151 -10.30 -16.90 -12.75
CA ILE A 151 -9.32 -17.98 -12.91
C ILE A 151 -9.46 -19.09 -11.84
N GLY A 152 -10.55 -19.07 -11.05
CA GLY A 152 -10.81 -20.06 -10.00
C GLY A 152 -10.00 -19.87 -8.71
N ALA A 153 -9.26 -18.77 -8.56
CA ALA A 153 -8.44 -18.49 -7.37
C ALA A 153 -9.27 -17.85 -6.25
N TYR A 154 -10.38 -18.48 -5.86
CA TYR A 154 -11.41 -17.91 -4.96
C TYR A 154 -10.87 -17.45 -3.61
N GLY A 155 -9.97 -18.22 -2.98
CA GLY A 155 -9.36 -17.84 -1.71
C GLY A 155 -8.58 -16.53 -1.80
N ASN A 156 -7.82 -16.32 -2.89
CA ASN A 156 -7.13 -15.06 -3.13
C ASN A 156 -8.12 -13.93 -3.45
N ALA A 157 -9.13 -14.19 -4.28
CA ALA A 157 -10.14 -13.18 -4.63
C ALA A 157 -10.88 -12.64 -3.39
N ILE A 158 -11.36 -13.54 -2.53
CA ILE A 158 -12.05 -13.18 -1.27
C ILE A 158 -11.09 -12.42 -0.35
N SER A 159 -9.86 -12.92 -0.19
CA SER A 159 -8.86 -12.25 0.67
C SER A 159 -8.59 -10.84 0.17
N VAL A 160 -8.39 -10.64 -1.14
CA VAL A 160 -8.18 -9.31 -1.76
C VAL A 160 -9.37 -8.41 -1.48
N ALA A 161 -10.61 -8.89 -1.67
CA ALA A 161 -11.80 -8.10 -1.41
C ALA A 161 -11.89 -7.67 0.07
N VAL A 162 -11.65 -8.59 1.00
CA VAL A 162 -11.71 -8.32 2.45
C VAL A 162 -10.67 -7.28 2.86
N VAL A 163 -9.39 -7.45 2.48
CA VAL A 163 -8.35 -6.48 2.85
C VAL A 163 -8.54 -5.13 2.17
N THR A 164 -9.13 -5.11 0.98
CA THR A 164 -9.45 -3.86 0.28
C THR A 164 -10.58 -3.10 0.98
N ILE A 165 -11.63 -3.80 1.44
CA ILE A 165 -12.71 -3.18 2.24
C ILE A 165 -12.14 -2.64 3.55
N ALA A 166 -11.29 -3.43 4.24
CA ALA A 166 -10.65 -2.97 5.47
C ALA A 166 -9.80 -1.72 5.22
N ALA A 167 -9.02 -1.68 4.14
CA ALA A 167 -8.19 -0.53 3.79
C ALA A 167 -9.02 0.71 3.44
N ALA A 168 -10.14 0.55 2.73
CA ALA A 168 -11.06 1.64 2.44
C ALA A 168 -11.70 2.19 3.71
N ALA A 169 -12.05 1.32 4.67
CA ALA A 169 -12.55 1.74 5.97
C ALA A 169 -11.49 2.51 6.76
N ILE A 170 -10.25 2.02 6.81
CA ILE A 170 -9.13 2.72 7.47
C ILE A 170 -8.88 4.09 6.82
N ALA A 171 -8.86 4.18 5.49
CA ALA A 171 -8.68 5.46 4.79
C ALA A 171 -9.79 6.47 5.10
N GLY A 172 -11.04 6.01 5.19
CA GLY A 172 -12.16 6.87 5.60
C GLY A 172 -12.07 7.30 7.06
N ILE A 173 -11.59 6.43 7.96
CA ILE A 173 -11.43 6.75 9.37
C ILE A 173 -10.27 7.74 9.59
N TYR A 174 -9.16 7.56 8.88
CA TYR A 174 -7.89 8.27 9.08
C TYR A 174 -8.10 9.77 9.31
N ASP A 175 -8.80 10.43 8.40
CA ASP A 175 -8.91 11.89 8.38
C ASP A 175 -10.31 12.41 8.79
N PHE A 176 -11.33 11.54 8.90
CA PHE A 176 -12.73 11.95 9.09
C PHE A 176 -13.42 11.38 10.34
N TRP A 177 -12.82 10.42 11.03
CA TRP A 177 -13.47 9.78 12.18
C TRP A 177 -12.48 9.43 13.29
N HIS A 178 -12.81 9.83 14.52
CA HIS A 178 -12.06 9.39 15.70
C HIS A 178 -12.71 8.15 16.31
N ILE A 179 -11.93 7.07 16.47
CA ILE A 179 -12.43 5.80 17.03
C ILE A 179 -12.79 6.02 18.52
N PRO A 180 -14.03 5.71 18.95
CA PRO A 180 -14.41 5.83 20.36
C PRO A 180 -13.51 4.98 21.27
N GLY A 181 -12.90 5.60 22.28
CA GLY A 181 -12.02 4.92 23.23
C GLY A 181 -10.55 4.79 22.77
N ASP A 182 -10.20 5.41 21.64
CA ASP A 182 -8.81 5.60 21.24
C ASP A 182 -8.14 6.68 22.09
N ASP A 183 -6.82 6.60 22.23
CA ASP A 183 -6.05 7.59 22.97
C ASP A 183 -5.65 8.77 22.10
N GLN A 184 -5.04 9.79 22.72
CA GLN A 184 -4.56 11.00 22.04
C GLN A 184 -3.53 10.72 20.93
N HIS A 185 -2.89 9.54 20.96
CA HIS A 185 -1.91 9.12 19.96
C HIS A 185 -2.53 8.21 18.90
N HIS A 186 -3.85 8.01 18.93
CA HIS A 186 -4.59 7.18 17.99
C HIS A 186 -4.04 5.74 17.91
N THR A 187 -3.58 5.19 19.04
CA THR A 187 -2.89 3.90 19.09
C THR A 187 -3.74 2.76 18.55
N ILE A 188 -5.05 2.73 18.85
CA ILE A 188 -5.96 1.69 18.34
C ILE A 188 -6.10 1.82 16.83
N PHE A 189 -6.32 3.03 16.33
CA PHE A 189 -6.36 3.30 14.90
C PHE A 189 -5.10 2.81 14.20
N TYR A 190 -3.91 3.15 14.70
CA TYR A 190 -2.66 2.72 14.08
C TYR A 190 -2.44 1.21 14.15
N ILE A 191 -2.83 0.53 15.23
CA ILE A 191 -2.79 -0.94 15.28
C ILE A 191 -3.58 -1.53 14.10
N LEU A 192 -4.80 -1.02 13.88
CA LEU A 192 -5.67 -1.49 12.78
C LEU A 192 -5.11 -1.12 11.41
N ALA A 193 -4.61 0.10 11.25
CA ALA A 193 -4.03 0.59 10.00
C ALA A 193 -2.79 -0.21 9.61
N LEU A 194 -1.81 -0.36 10.50
CA LEU A 194 -0.56 -1.09 10.25
C LEU A 194 -0.81 -2.59 9.97
N THR A 195 -1.76 -3.19 10.70
CA THR A 195 -2.18 -4.58 10.44
C THR A 195 -2.82 -4.71 9.06
N THR A 196 -3.63 -3.72 8.66
CA THR A 196 -4.28 -3.69 7.33
C THR A 196 -3.25 -3.52 6.23
N TRP A 197 -2.28 -2.62 6.40
CA TRP A 197 -1.14 -2.45 5.50
C TRP A 197 -0.37 -3.76 5.30
N ALA A 198 -0.01 -4.44 6.39
CA ALA A 198 0.68 -5.72 6.34
C ALA A 198 -0.15 -6.80 5.60
N ALA A 199 -1.45 -6.86 5.89
CA ALA A 199 -2.38 -7.79 5.24
C ALA A 199 -2.52 -7.50 3.74
N GLN A 200 -2.69 -6.24 3.34
CA GLN A 200 -2.75 -5.82 1.93
C GLN A 200 -1.47 -6.23 1.19
N MET A 201 -0.31 -5.89 1.75
CA MET A 201 0.98 -6.22 1.15
C MET A 201 1.17 -7.73 0.92
N THR A 202 0.70 -8.53 1.87
CA THR A 202 0.75 -9.99 1.82
C THR A 202 -0.24 -10.56 0.79
N VAL A 203 -1.49 -10.15 0.88
CA VAL A 203 -2.60 -10.70 0.09
C VAL A 203 -2.48 -10.30 -1.37
N TYR A 204 -2.12 -9.05 -1.66
CA TYR A 204 -1.92 -8.59 -3.04
C TYR A 204 -0.75 -9.30 -3.70
N TYR A 205 0.32 -9.61 -2.98
CA TYR A 205 1.41 -10.45 -3.51
C TYR A 205 0.92 -11.86 -3.90
N TYR A 206 0.13 -12.51 -3.04
CA TYR A 206 -0.37 -13.86 -3.35
C TYR A 206 -1.42 -13.86 -4.47
N GLY A 207 -2.27 -12.83 -4.53
CA GLY A 207 -3.16 -12.59 -5.66
C GLY A 207 -2.36 -12.38 -6.96
N TYR A 208 -1.36 -11.50 -6.93
CA TYR A 208 -0.53 -11.23 -8.10
C TYR A 208 0.10 -12.52 -8.62
N ARG A 209 0.73 -13.29 -7.73
CA ARG A 209 1.35 -14.59 -8.07
C ARG A 209 0.36 -15.57 -8.70
N ALA A 210 -0.89 -15.59 -8.23
CA ALA A 210 -1.90 -16.49 -8.79
C ALA A 210 -2.27 -16.11 -10.23
N LEU A 211 -2.48 -14.82 -10.51
CA LEU A 211 -2.72 -14.34 -11.88
C LEU A 211 -1.50 -14.51 -12.78
N ASP A 212 -0.30 -14.22 -12.29
CA ASP A 212 0.94 -14.37 -13.04
C ASP A 212 1.15 -15.83 -13.50
N ARG A 213 0.98 -16.79 -12.57
CA ARG A 213 1.05 -18.22 -12.89
C ARG A 213 0.02 -18.65 -13.92
N HIS A 214 -1.21 -18.18 -13.78
CA HIS A 214 -2.26 -18.50 -14.76
C HIS A 214 -1.91 -17.93 -16.14
N THR A 215 -1.48 -16.68 -16.22
CA THR A 215 -1.10 -16.03 -17.49
C THR A 215 0.13 -16.70 -18.12
N ALA A 216 1.10 -17.17 -17.33
CA ALA A 216 2.24 -17.93 -17.83
C ALA A 216 1.88 -19.35 -18.31
N GLN A 217 0.81 -19.94 -17.77
CA GLN A 217 0.33 -21.28 -18.13
C GLN A 217 -0.60 -21.30 -19.34
N VAL A 218 -1.25 -20.18 -19.68
CA VAL A 218 -2.02 -20.03 -20.92
C VAL A 218 -1.02 -19.74 -22.05
N PRO A 219 -0.71 -20.72 -22.94
CA PRO A 219 0.17 -20.47 -24.07
C PRO A 219 -0.48 -19.45 -25.01
N ALA A 220 0.32 -18.86 -25.89
CA ALA A 220 -0.11 -17.96 -26.98
C ALA A 220 -1.00 -18.65 -28.05
N GLU A 221 -1.95 -19.49 -27.65
CA GLU A 221 -2.85 -20.25 -28.51
C GLU A 221 -4.04 -19.40 -29.03
N LYS A 222 -4.06 -18.11 -28.70
CA LYS A 222 -5.00 -17.12 -29.26
C LYS A 222 -4.33 -16.03 -30.10
N ALA A 223 -3.06 -16.18 -30.47
CA ALA A 223 -2.35 -15.21 -31.31
C ALA A 223 -2.35 -15.55 -32.82
N PHE A 224 -2.94 -16.68 -33.23
CA PHE A 224 -2.98 -17.10 -34.66
C PHE A 224 -4.38 -17.43 -35.20
N VAL A 225 -5.45 -17.10 -34.46
CA VAL A 225 -6.82 -17.21 -34.97
C VAL A 225 -7.59 -15.94 -34.62
N ALA A 226 -7.24 -14.85 -35.30
CA ALA A 226 -8.08 -13.69 -35.53
C ALA A 226 -7.66 -13.06 -36.87
#